data_AF-A0A0F5IR84-F1
#
_entry.id   AF-A0A0F5IR84-F1
#
_cell.length_a   1.000
_cell.length_b   1.000
_cell.length_c   1.000
_cell.angle_alpha   90.00
_cell.angle_beta   90.00
_cell.angle_gamma   90.00
#
_symmetry.space_group_name_H-M   'P 1'
#
loop_
_entity.id
_entity.type
_entity.pdbx_description
1 polymer ?
#
loop_
_entity_poly.entity_id
_entity_poly.type
_entity_poly.pdbx_seq_one_letter_code
_entity_poly.pdbx_strand_id
1 'polypeptide(L)'
;MIKRLLLIYLLWSCFTISVKATGQVGEIIIIGHDTLSMLSCPIEADSLISEEVQKQIRTFLSDEHFSTGCYRRYIGYWQLENNTLYLEKIRVYPDRHEGEQTFLKIDSIFGRYKEKESRITASWFSGELKVVSGKCVSYIHDGFLRDYEHERIYKIERGKVISQAFYENSLQKARITKEEALQFIIQQFNKDLFPELKDIKIGCLFSLIPQKDGKIDSLIIHHITFGKEDISSERQQLFIQELRSCFDLIPEWDVITIHGKIQPTLSRWFIPL
;
A
#
# COMPACT_ATOMS: atom_id res chain seq x y z
N MET A 1 23.86 -22.06 -23.99
CA MET A 1 23.77 -20.59 -23.94
C MET A 1 22.37 -20.06 -24.21
N ILE A 2 21.66 -20.54 -25.25
CA ILE A 2 20.28 -20.12 -25.59
C ILE A 2 19.27 -20.30 -24.44
N LYS A 3 19.37 -21.37 -23.64
CA LYS A 3 18.49 -21.61 -22.48
C LYS A 3 18.68 -20.61 -21.32
N ARG A 4 19.87 -20.01 -21.16
CA ARG A 4 20.13 -18.98 -20.13
C ARG A 4 19.63 -17.60 -20.57
N LEU A 5 19.72 -17.28 -21.86
CA LEU A 5 19.19 -16.04 -22.44
C LEU A 5 17.66 -16.00 -22.42
N LEU A 6 16.99 -17.14 -22.66
CA LEU A 6 15.54 -17.27 -22.55
C LEU A 6 15.03 -17.07 -21.10
N LEU A 7 15.78 -17.53 -20.10
CA LEU A 7 15.43 -17.36 -18.68
C LEU A 7 15.55 -15.89 -18.23
N ILE A 8 16.55 -15.17 -18.75
CA ILE A 8 16.73 -13.73 -18.50
C ILE A 8 15.62 -12.92 -19.17
N TYR A 9 15.23 -13.27 -20.40
CA TYR A 9 14.08 -12.64 -21.08
C TYR A 9 12.75 -12.91 -20.37
N LEU A 10 12.54 -14.12 -19.84
CA LEU A 10 11.33 -14.45 -19.07
C LEU A 10 11.27 -13.64 -17.77
N LEU A 11 12.39 -13.52 -17.04
CA LEU A 11 12.51 -12.70 -15.84
C LEU A 11 12.30 -11.20 -16.14
N TRP A 12 12.77 -10.70 -17.30
CA TRP A 12 12.55 -9.32 -17.74
C TRP A 12 11.09 -9.06 -18.15
N SER A 13 10.42 -10.03 -18.77
CA SER A 13 8.98 -9.93 -19.10
C SER A 13 8.07 -9.93 -17.87
N CYS A 14 8.51 -10.49 -16.73
CA CYS A 14 7.76 -10.44 -15.48
C CYS A 14 7.77 -9.05 -14.83
N PHE A 15 8.72 -8.16 -15.17
CA PHE A 15 8.80 -6.80 -14.61
C PHE A 15 8.02 -5.74 -15.39
N THR A 16 7.42 -6.07 -16.53
CA THR A 16 6.58 -5.16 -17.33
C THR A 16 5.09 -5.32 -17.06
N ILE A 17 4.70 -6.40 -16.37
CA ILE A 17 3.34 -6.57 -15.88
C ILE A 17 3.28 -5.82 -14.55
N SER A 18 2.71 -4.61 -14.55
CA SER A 18 2.11 -4.07 -13.33
C SER A 18 1.03 -5.08 -12.92
N VAL A 19 1.41 -6.05 -12.09
CA VAL A 19 0.43 -6.82 -11.33
C VAL A 19 -0.26 -5.77 -10.47
N LYS A 20 -1.44 -5.36 -10.89
CA LYS A 20 -2.31 -4.49 -10.09
C LYS A 20 -2.82 -5.35 -8.95
N ALA A 21 -1.96 -5.61 -7.96
CA ALA A 21 -2.41 -6.21 -6.74
C ALA A 21 -3.39 -5.21 -6.09
N THR A 22 -4.56 -5.73 -5.72
CA THR A 22 -5.60 -4.94 -5.10
C THR A 22 -5.32 -4.97 -3.61
N GLY A 23 -5.21 -3.79 -2.98
CA GLY A 23 -5.08 -3.72 -1.53
C GLY A 23 -6.25 -4.47 -0.89
N GLN A 24 -5.96 -5.24 0.15
CA GLN A 24 -6.95 -6.03 0.86
C GLN A 24 -7.97 -5.10 1.53
N VAL A 25 -9.25 -5.43 1.44
CA VAL A 25 -10.33 -4.75 2.16
C VAL A 25 -10.06 -4.85 3.66
N GLY A 26 -10.20 -3.75 4.39
CA GLY A 26 -10.02 -3.76 5.84
C GLY A 26 -11.13 -4.54 6.53
N GLU A 27 -10.87 -4.96 7.76
CA GLU A 27 -11.88 -5.42 8.70
C GLU A 27 -12.61 -4.23 9.33
N ILE A 28 -13.68 -4.50 10.07
CA ILE A 28 -14.50 -3.46 10.70
C ILE A 28 -14.30 -3.52 12.20
N ILE A 29 -14.03 -2.38 12.82
CA ILE A 29 -13.88 -2.28 14.27
C ILE A 29 -14.74 -1.14 14.80
N ILE A 30 -15.45 -1.42 15.90
CA ILE A 30 -16.26 -0.45 16.61
C ILE A 30 -15.50 -0.02 17.86
N ILE A 31 -15.35 1.29 18.07
CA ILE A 31 -14.66 1.87 19.23
C ILE A 31 -15.52 3.03 19.75
N GLY A 32 -16.12 2.85 20.94
CA GLY A 32 -17.16 3.77 21.42
C GLY A 32 -18.34 3.79 20.45
N HIS A 33 -18.62 4.96 19.85
CA HIS A 33 -19.67 5.13 18.84
C HIS A 33 -19.15 5.10 17.39
N ASP A 34 -17.83 5.02 17.19
CA ASP A 34 -17.23 5.06 15.86
C ASP A 34 -17.19 3.65 15.26
N THR A 35 -17.59 3.53 13.99
CA THR A 35 -17.34 2.32 13.17
C THR A 35 -16.24 2.64 12.17
N LEU A 36 -15.10 1.97 12.31
CA LEU A 36 -13.85 2.29 11.64
C LEU A 36 -13.33 1.10 10.83
N SER A 37 -12.40 1.39 9.91
CA SER A 37 -11.67 0.33 9.20
C SER A 37 -10.45 -0.09 10.00
N MET A 38 -10.21 -1.40 10.06
CA MET A 38 -9.05 -2.02 10.68
C MET A 38 -8.23 -2.74 9.61
N LEU A 39 -6.99 -2.32 9.43
CA LEU A 39 -6.03 -2.85 8.46
C LEU A 39 -5.17 -3.94 9.09
N SER A 40 -5.82 -4.92 9.71
CA SER A 40 -5.20 -6.03 10.42
C SER A 40 -6.18 -7.21 10.44
N CYS A 41 -5.67 -8.45 10.52
CA CYS A 41 -6.50 -9.67 10.49
C CYS A 41 -6.22 -10.54 11.73
N PRO A 42 -6.83 -10.25 12.91
CA PRO A 42 -6.55 -11.01 14.14
C PRO A 42 -6.91 -12.51 14.05
N ILE A 43 -7.84 -12.90 13.17
CA ILE A 43 -8.20 -14.29 12.90
C ILE A 43 -7.05 -15.05 12.21
N GLU A 44 -6.28 -14.39 11.33
CA GLU A 44 -5.18 -15.02 10.60
C GLU A 44 -3.92 -15.22 11.47
N ALA A 45 -3.87 -14.63 12.66
CA ALA A 45 -2.75 -14.78 13.58
C ALA A 45 -2.61 -16.20 14.16
N ASP A 46 -3.69 -17.00 14.12
CA ASP A 46 -3.68 -18.42 14.50
C ASP A 46 -4.11 -19.26 13.30
N SER A 47 -3.22 -20.11 12.81
CA SER A 47 -3.45 -20.90 11.60
C SER A 47 -4.57 -21.93 11.77
N LEU A 48 -4.77 -22.48 12.97
CA LEU A 48 -5.82 -23.46 13.23
C LEU A 48 -7.20 -22.80 13.23
N ILE A 49 -7.29 -21.60 13.84
CA ILE A 49 -8.49 -20.78 13.77
C ILE A 49 -8.79 -20.39 12.33
N SER A 50 -7.77 -19.91 11.59
CA SER A 50 -7.92 -19.53 10.19
C SER A 50 -8.40 -20.70 9.33
N GLU A 51 -7.85 -21.90 9.53
CA GLU A 51 -8.27 -23.10 8.81
C GLU A 51 -9.74 -23.45 9.09
N GLU A 52 -10.19 -23.36 10.34
CA GLU A 52 -11.58 -23.64 10.72
C GLU A 52 -12.55 -22.61 10.13
N VAL A 53 -12.17 -21.33 10.12
CA VAL A 53 -12.91 -20.27 9.42
C VAL A 53 -13.01 -20.59 7.93
N GLN A 54 -11.91 -21.00 7.29
CA GLN A 54 -11.92 -21.39 5.87
C GLN A 54 -12.79 -22.63 5.60
N LYS A 55 -12.80 -23.62 6.51
CA LYS A 55 -13.69 -24.80 6.40
C LYS A 55 -15.15 -24.39 6.37
N GLN A 56 -15.55 -23.47 7.25
CA GLN A 56 -16.91 -22.98 7.28
C GLN A 56 -17.24 -22.10 6.05
N ILE A 57 -16.31 -21.26 5.58
CA ILE A 57 -16.51 -20.48 4.34
C ILE A 57 -16.76 -21.41 3.14
N ARG A 58 -16.03 -22.53 3.03
CA ARG A 58 -16.21 -23.52 1.96
C ARG A 58 -17.59 -24.18 1.92
N THR A 59 -18.39 -24.10 2.99
CA THR A 59 -19.78 -24.56 2.96
C THR A 59 -20.72 -23.58 2.26
N PHE A 60 -20.30 -22.33 2.07
CA PHE A 60 -21.09 -21.27 1.43
C PHE A 60 -20.56 -20.89 0.04
N LEU A 61 -19.24 -20.90 -0.15
CA LEU A 61 -18.56 -20.49 -1.38
C LEU A 61 -17.58 -21.57 -1.86
N SER A 62 -17.61 -21.90 -3.15
CA SER A 62 -16.53 -22.70 -3.76
C SER A 62 -15.23 -21.90 -3.82
N ASP A 63 -14.09 -22.59 -3.95
CA ASP A 63 -12.77 -21.94 -3.98
C ASP A 63 -12.54 -21.05 -5.22
N GLU A 64 -13.38 -21.22 -6.25
CA GLU A 64 -13.40 -20.33 -7.43
C GLU A 64 -14.04 -18.96 -7.14
N HIS A 65 -14.86 -18.86 -6.08
CA HIS A 65 -15.47 -17.61 -5.64
C HIS A 65 -14.56 -16.89 -4.64
N PHE A 66 -13.71 -16.01 -5.16
CA PHE A 66 -12.81 -15.17 -4.38
C PHE A 66 -12.73 -13.74 -4.93
N SER A 67 -12.20 -12.83 -4.11
CA SER A 67 -11.91 -11.45 -4.52
C SER A 67 -10.41 -11.20 -4.41
N THR A 68 -9.82 -10.60 -5.43
CA THR A 68 -8.41 -10.16 -5.38
C THR A 68 -8.17 -9.07 -4.33
N GLY A 69 -9.22 -8.36 -3.93
CA GLY A 69 -9.21 -7.41 -2.82
C GLY A 69 -9.52 -8.05 -1.47
N CYS A 70 -9.69 -9.37 -1.36
CA CYS A 70 -9.95 -10.07 -0.10
C CYS A 70 -9.70 -11.57 -0.25
N TYR A 71 -8.43 -11.98 -0.30
CA TYR A 71 -8.06 -13.38 -0.48
C TYR A 71 -8.51 -14.28 0.69
N ARG A 72 -8.65 -13.68 1.88
CA ARG A 72 -9.14 -14.37 3.08
C ARG A 72 -10.61 -14.77 3.01
N ARG A 73 -11.38 -14.21 2.07
CA ARG A 73 -12.80 -14.54 1.83
C ARG A 73 -13.75 -14.27 3.00
N TYR A 74 -13.35 -13.38 3.91
CA TYR A 74 -14.22 -12.90 4.98
C TYR A 74 -13.86 -11.48 5.41
N ILE A 75 -14.76 -10.85 6.14
CA ILE A 75 -14.54 -9.60 6.87
C ILE A 75 -14.91 -9.84 8.34
N GLY A 76 -13.94 -9.72 9.24
CA GLY A 76 -14.16 -9.69 10.68
C GLY A 76 -14.81 -8.38 11.13
N TYR A 77 -15.74 -8.48 12.07
CA TYR A 77 -16.32 -7.36 12.78
C TYR A 77 -15.92 -7.47 14.25
N TRP A 78 -15.36 -6.40 14.76
CA TRP A 78 -14.74 -6.35 16.06
C TRP A 78 -15.31 -5.21 16.89
N GLN A 79 -15.27 -5.37 18.21
CA GLN A 79 -15.53 -4.32 19.17
C GLN A 79 -14.29 -4.17 20.05
N LEU A 80 -13.79 -2.95 20.19
CA LEU A 80 -12.79 -2.62 21.21
C LEU A 80 -13.50 -1.87 22.33
N GLU A 81 -13.57 -2.48 23.50
CA GLU A 81 -14.25 -1.92 24.65
C GLU A 81 -13.47 -2.26 25.92
N ASN A 82 -13.29 -1.28 26.82
CA ASN A 82 -12.58 -1.46 28.09
C ASN A 82 -11.22 -2.15 27.92
N ASN A 83 -10.44 -1.71 26.92
CA ASN A 83 -9.14 -2.26 26.53
C ASN A 83 -9.15 -3.74 26.12
N THR A 84 -10.32 -4.30 25.78
CA THR A 84 -10.45 -5.70 25.36
C THR A 84 -11.04 -5.76 23.96
N LEU A 85 -10.42 -6.58 23.11
CA LEU A 85 -10.83 -6.82 21.74
C LEU A 85 -11.80 -8.01 21.71
N TYR A 86 -13.00 -7.78 21.18
CA TYR A 86 -14.05 -8.79 21.04
C TYR A 86 -14.35 -9.05 19.57
N LEU A 87 -14.56 -10.32 19.23
CA LEU A 87 -15.07 -10.74 17.92
C LEU A 87 -16.59 -10.76 17.96
N GLU A 88 -17.24 -9.92 17.15
CA GLU A 88 -18.70 -9.80 17.11
C GLU A 88 -19.32 -10.73 16.06
N LYS A 89 -18.76 -10.74 14.85
CA LYS A 89 -19.24 -11.56 13.74
C LYS A 89 -18.18 -11.67 12.64
N ILE A 90 -18.32 -12.70 11.81
CA ILE A 90 -17.53 -12.86 10.59
C ILE A 90 -18.49 -12.94 9.42
N ARG A 91 -18.35 -12.03 8.46
CA ARG A 91 -19.12 -12.04 7.21
C ARG A 91 -18.30 -12.73 6.13
N VAL A 92 -18.90 -13.64 5.38
CA VAL A 92 -18.31 -14.24 4.18
C VAL A 92 -18.18 -13.16 3.09
N TYR A 93 -17.10 -13.19 2.32
CA TYR A 93 -16.85 -12.24 1.25
C TYR A 93 -16.13 -12.91 0.06
N PRO A 94 -16.39 -12.54 -1.21
CA PRO A 94 -17.46 -11.65 -1.67
C PRO A 94 -18.85 -12.24 -1.36
N ASP A 95 -19.87 -11.39 -1.40
CA ASP A 95 -21.25 -11.88 -1.27
C ASP A 95 -21.58 -12.78 -2.48
N ARG A 96 -22.27 -13.90 -2.24
CA ARG A 96 -22.64 -14.84 -3.31
C ARG A 96 -23.61 -14.21 -4.31
N HIS A 97 -24.53 -13.42 -3.78
CA HIS A 97 -25.48 -12.61 -4.52
C HIS A 97 -25.40 -11.18 -3.99
N GLU A 98 -25.48 -10.19 -4.87
CA GLU A 98 -25.38 -8.79 -4.48
C GLU A 98 -26.46 -8.43 -3.45
N GLY A 99 -26.05 -7.87 -2.31
CA GLY A 99 -26.94 -7.52 -1.20
C GLY A 99 -27.25 -8.65 -0.21
N GLU A 100 -26.85 -9.90 -0.49
CA GLU A 100 -27.08 -11.03 0.42
C GLU A 100 -25.86 -11.31 1.30
N GLN A 101 -25.90 -10.80 2.54
CA GLN A 101 -24.81 -11.00 3.49
C GLN A 101 -24.92 -12.35 4.20
N THR A 102 -23.87 -13.16 4.07
CA THR A 102 -23.74 -14.44 4.80
C THR A 102 -22.81 -14.28 6.00
N PHE A 103 -23.23 -14.77 7.17
CA PHE A 103 -22.43 -14.76 8.40
C PHE A 103 -22.09 -16.16 8.88
N LEU A 104 -20.87 -16.31 9.40
CA LEU A 104 -20.37 -17.55 9.97
C LEU A 104 -20.97 -17.81 11.36
N LYS A 105 -21.06 -19.09 11.74
CA LYS A 105 -21.45 -19.50 13.10
C LYS A 105 -20.21 -19.46 14.00
N ILE A 106 -19.82 -18.27 14.43
CA ILE A 106 -18.56 -18.05 15.16
C ILE A 106 -18.46 -18.87 16.46
N ASP A 107 -19.58 -19.20 17.10
CA ASP A 107 -19.61 -19.99 18.33
C ASP A 107 -19.01 -21.40 18.18
N SER A 108 -19.15 -22.03 17.00
CA SER A 108 -18.60 -23.36 16.77
C SER A 108 -17.08 -23.36 16.70
N ILE A 109 -16.47 -22.20 16.39
CA ILE A 109 -15.03 -22.03 16.18
C ILE A 109 -14.39 -21.40 17.43
N PHE A 110 -15.03 -20.36 17.95
CA PHE A 110 -14.49 -19.48 18.98
C PHE A 110 -15.14 -19.70 20.35
N GLY A 111 -16.01 -20.70 20.52
CA GLY A 111 -16.73 -20.94 21.76
C GLY A 111 -15.85 -21.08 23.00
N ARG A 112 -14.62 -21.59 22.86
CA ARG A 112 -13.62 -21.68 23.94
C ARG A 112 -13.13 -20.33 24.47
N TYR A 113 -13.37 -19.25 23.75
CA TYR A 113 -12.96 -17.89 24.08
C TYR A 113 -14.12 -17.03 24.60
N LYS A 114 -15.29 -17.64 24.83
CA LYS A 114 -16.44 -16.94 25.39
C LYS A 114 -16.23 -16.60 26.86
N GLU A 115 -16.56 -15.36 27.22
CA GLU A 115 -16.67 -14.93 28.61
C GLU A 115 -18.10 -15.13 29.14
N LYS A 116 -18.32 -14.82 30.43
CA LYS A 116 -19.61 -15.00 31.14
C LYS A 116 -20.79 -14.29 30.45
N GLU A 117 -20.52 -13.21 29.73
CA GLU A 117 -21.51 -12.42 28.98
C GLU A 117 -21.74 -12.93 27.55
N SER A 118 -21.27 -14.13 27.21
CA SER A 118 -21.36 -14.74 25.87
C SER A 118 -20.60 -14.02 24.75
N ARG A 119 -19.84 -12.99 25.06
CA ARG A 119 -18.92 -12.32 24.12
C ARG A 119 -17.64 -13.13 23.93
N ILE A 120 -17.08 -13.08 22.72
CA ILE A 120 -15.85 -13.78 22.36
C ILE A 120 -14.67 -12.82 22.48
N THR A 121 -13.86 -12.99 23.53
CA THR A 121 -12.62 -12.22 23.68
C THR A 121 -11.57 -12.77 22.73
N ALA A 122 -10.86 -11.89 22.03
CA ALA A 122 -9.79 -12.25 21.09
C ALA A 122 -8.50 -12.72 21.78
N SER A 123 -8.59 -13.57 22.79
CA SER A 123 -7.47 -13.93 23.67
C SER A 123 -6.37 -14.75 23.00
N TRP A 124 -6.64 -15.28 21.81
CA TRP A 124 -5.64 -15.90 20.94
C TRP A 124 -4.73 -14.86 20.27
N PHE A 125 -5.17 -13.61 20.12
CA PHE A 125 -4.45 -12.60 19.36
C PHE A 125 -3.47 -11.81 20.24
N SER A 126 -2.23 -11.72 19.78
CA SER A 126 -1.23 -10.74 20.24
C SER A 126 -0.53 -10.17 19.03
N GLY A 127 -0.49 -8.85 18.90
CA GLY A 127 -0.02 -8.17 17.70
C GLY A 127 -0.44 -6.71 17.67
N GLU A 128 -0.31 -6.08 16.51
CA GLU A 128 -0.73 -4.69 16.30
C GLU A 128 -2.05 -4.62 15.51
N LEU A 129 -2.94 -3.73 15.94
CA LEU A 129 -4.11 -3.33 15.16
C LEU A 129 -3.85 -1.95 14.59
N LYS A 130 -3.92 -1.81 13.26
CA LYS A 130 -3.89 -0.52 12.56
C LYS A 130 -5.33 -0.09 12.26
N VAL A 131 -5.89 0.82 13.05
CA VAL A 131 -7.24 1.37 12.86
C VAL A 131 -7.15 2.72 12.17
N VAL A 132 -7.93 2.93 11.11
CA VAL A 132 -7.76 4.08 10.20
C VAL A 132 -9.07 4.84 9.95
N SER A 133 -8.96 6.14 9.71
CA SER A 133 -10.05 7.01 9.29
C SER A 133 -9.57 8.23 8.49
N GLY A 134 -10.50 8.95 7.86
CA GLY A 134 -10.17 10.08 6.98
C GLY A 134 -9.80 9.62 5.56
N LYS A 135 -9.10 10.47 4.82
CA LYS A 135 -8.66 10.18 3.45
C LYS A 135 -7.42 9.31 3.43
N CYS A 136 -7.29 8.50 2.39
CA CYS A 136 -6.05 7.79 2.08
C CYS A 136 -5.00 8.80 1.61
N VAL A 137 -3.86 8.86 2.29
CA VAL A 137 -2.74 9.78 1.98
C VAL A 137 -1.62 9.12 1.19
N SER A 138 -1.49 7.79 1.30
CA SER A 138 -0.50 6.99 0.59
C SER A 138 -1.08 5.61 0.33
N TYR A 139 -0.86 5.06 -0.86
CA TYR A 139 -1.40 3.76 -1.23
C TYR A 139 -0.43 2.99 -2.12
N ILE A 140 -0.05 1.81 -1.65
CA ILE A 140 0.68 0.80 -2.40
C ILE A 140 -0.30 -0.34 -2.70
N HIS A 141 -0.27 -0.81 -3.95
CA HIS A 141 -1.11 -1.87 -4.49
C HIS A 141 -0.78 -3.25 -3.89
N ASP A 142 -0.64 -3.39 -2.57
CA ASP A 142 -0.31 -4.66 -1.93
C ASP A 142 -0.81 -4.71 -0.49
N GLY A 143 -1.36 -5.85 -0.09
CA GLY A 143 -1.85 -6.12 1.27
C GLY A 143 -2.63 -4.97 1.90
N PHE A 144 -2.19 -4.56 3.08
CA PHE A 144 -2.69 -3.38 3.79
C PHE A 144 -1.74 -2.18 3.70
N LEU A 145 -0.87 -2.12 2.68
CA LEU A 145 0.14 -1.08 2.52
C LEU A 145 -0.47 0.24 2.04
N ARG A 146 -1.24 0.87 2.94
CA ARG A 146 -1.85 2.17 2.75
C ARG A 146 -1.92 2.92 4.05
N ASP A 147 -1.85 4.24 3.93
CA ASP A 147 -1.83 5.15 5.05
C ASP A 147 -2.97 6.15 4.94
N TYR A 148 -3.53 6.51 6.09
CA TYR A 148 -4.69 7.41 6.19
C TYR A 148 -4.35 8.63 7.04
N GLU A 149 -5.13 9.71 6.88
CA GLU A 149 -5.00 10.94 7.65
C GLU A 149 -4.94 10.68 9.16
N HIS A 150 -5.76 9.77 9.68
CA HIS A 150 -5.76 9.41 11.09
C HIS A 150 -5.51 7.92 11.26
N GLU A 151 -4.48 7.57 12.04
CA GLU A 151 -4.16 6.19 12.36
C GLU A 151 -4.03 6.00 13.88
N ARG A 152 -4.72 4.99 14.40
CA ARG A 152 -4.57 4.50 15.76
C ARG A 152 -3.93 3.12 15.70
N ILE A 153 -2.75 2.99 16.29
CA ILE A 153 -2.05 1.71 16.43
C ILE A 153 -2.27 1.20 17.84
N TYR A 154 -2.96 0.08 17.99
CA TYR A 154 -3.12 -0.61 19.27
C TYR A 154 -2.18 -1.79 19.33
N LYS A 155 -1.35 -1.85 20.38
CA LYS A 155 -0.60 -3.06 20.70
C LYS A 155 -1.44 -3.94 21.60
N ILE A 156 -1.72 -5.15 21.14
CA ILE A 156 -2.57 -6.12 21.80
C ILE A 156 -1.73 -7.27 22.34
N GLU A 157 -1.98 -7.68 23.57
CA GLU A 157 -1.48 -8.91 24.16
C GLU A 157 -2.65 -9.73 24.69
N ARG A 158 -2.83 -10.94 24.15
CA ARG A 158 -3.91 -11.89 24.49
C ARG A 158 -5.28 -11.21 24.53
N GLY A 159 -5.60 -10.48 23.46
CA GLY A 159 -6.87 -9.77 23.31
C GLY A 159 -6.99 -8.47 24.11
N LYS A 160 -5.97 -8.04 24.85
CA LYS A 160 -5.99 -6.80 25.65
C LYS A 160 -5.04 -5.74 25.11
N VAL A 161 -5.49 -4.49 25.08
CA VAL A 161 -4.65 -3.33 24.75
C VAL A 161 -3.63 -3.12 25.86
N ILE A 162 -2.35 -3.14 25.51
CA ILE A 162 -1.25 -2.82 26.43
C ILE A 162 -0.65 -1.44 26.16
N SER A 163 -0.78 -0.93 24.93
CA SER A 163 -0.40 0.43 24.57
C SER A 163 -1.12 0.88 23.31
N GLN A 164 -1.20 2.19 23.09
CA GLN A 164 -1.74 2.78 21.88
C GLN A 164 -0.90 3.97 21.42
N ALA A 165 -0.87 4.21 20.12
CA ALA A 165 -0.30 5.39 19.49
C ALA A 165 -1.30 6.00 18.50
N PHE A 166 -1.29 7.32 18.40
CA PHE A 166 -2.11 8.06 17.44
C PHE A 166 -1.21 8.87 16.52
N TYR A 167 -1.51 8.82 15.22
CA TYR A 167 -0.77 9.53 14.20
C TYR A 167 -1.73 10.35 13.32
N GLU A 168 -1.33 11.59 13.07
CA GLU A 168 -1.91 12.46 12.05
C GLU A 168 -0.96 12.50 10.86
N ASN A 169 -1.38 11.87 9.77
CA ASN A 169 -0.64 11.85 8.52
C ASN A 169 -1.23 12.88 7.57
N SER A 170 -0.43 13.34 6.62
CA SER A 170 -0.87 14.36 5.67
C SER A 170 -0.29 14.14 4.29
N LEU A 171 -1.08 14.46 3.27
CA LEU A 171 -0.63 14.64 1.89
C LEU A 171 -0.87 16.10 1.50
N GLN A 172 0.20 16.87 1.41
CA GLN A 172 0.16 18.19 0.81
C GLN A 172 0.47 18.05 -0.67
N LYS A 173 -0.52 18.34 -1.52
CA LYS A 173 -0.34 18.34 -2.97
C LYS A 173 0.42 19.58 -3.42
N ALA A 174 1.36 19.40 -4.35
CA ALA A 174 1.89 20.48 -5.16
C ALA A 174 0.74 21.15 -5.94
N ARG A 175 0.86 22.46 -6.23
CA ARG A 175 -0.11 23.18 -7.08
C ARG A 175 0.07 22.82 -8.54
N ILE A 176 1.27 22.37 -8.92
CA ILE A 176 1.55 21.81 -10.24
C ILE A 176 1.29 20.30 -10.26
N THR A 177 0.74 19.82 -11.35
CA THR A 177 0.56 18.40 -11.63
C THR A 177 1.87 17.74 -12.05
N LYS A 178 1.91 16.41 -12.01
CA LYS A 178 3.02 15.62 -12.55
C LYS A 178 3.26 15.93 -14.03
N GLU A 179 2.19 16.11 -14.79
CA GLU A 179 2.23 16.41 -16.21
C GLU A 179 2.85 17.79 -16.46
N GLU A 180 2.46 18.81 -15.70
CA GLU A 180 3.04 20.15 -15.78
C GLU A 180 4.52 20.16 -15.38
N ALA A 181 4.88 19.46 -14.30
CA ALA A 181 6.28 19.30 -13.89
C ALA A 181 7.13 18.59 -14.96
N LEU A 182 6.59 17.56 -15.61
CA LEU A 182 7.25 16.89 -16.73
C LEU A 182 7.42 17.82 -17.93
N GLN A 183 6.39 18.58 -18.29
CA GLN A 183 6.48 19.57 -19.38
C GLN A 183 7.52 20.65 -19.07
N PHE A 184 7.57 21.13 -17.83
CA PHE A 184 8.58 22.09 -17.38
C PHE A 184 9.99 21.53 -17.55
N ILE A 185 10.24 20.28 -17.14
CA ILE A 185 11.54 19.63 -17.35
C ILE A 185 11.90 19.54 -18.83
N ILE A 186 10.96 19.13 -19.69
CA ILE A 186 11.21 19.03 -21.14
C ILE A 186 11.59 20.40 -21.74
N GLN A 187 11.00 21.49 -21.23
CA GLN A 187 11.28 22.86 -21.68
C GLN A 187 12.62 23.40 -21.18
N GLN A 188 13.01 23.08 -19.94
CA GLN A 188 14.26 23.56 -19.36
C GLN A 188 15.48 22.73 -19.76
N PHE A 189 15.28 21.45 -20.09
CA PHE A 189 16.37 20.53 -20.43
C PHE A 189 17.11 20.95 -21.70
N ASN A 190 18.43 21.11 -21.61
CA ASN A 190 19.27 21.49 -22.74
C ASN A 190 19.47 20.31 -23.71
N LYS A 191 18.56 20.20 -24.68
CA LYS A 191 18.58 19.15 -25.71
C LYS A 191 19.80 19.19 -26.63
N ASP A 192 20.40 20.36 -26.83
CA ASP A 192 21.55 20.53 -27.71
C ASP A 192 22.80 19.81 -27.18
N LEU A 193 22.85 19.54 -25.87
CA LEU A 193 23.89 18.72 -25.26
C LEU A 193 23.79 17.25 -25.68
N PHE A 194 22.64 16.78 -26.16
CA PHE A 194 22.34 15.36 -26.42
C PHE A 194 21.64 15.11 -27.77
N PRO A 195 22.25 15.51 -28.90
CA PRO A 195 21.64 15.33 -30.23
C PRO A 195 21.36 13.87 -30.59
N GLU A 196 22.12 12.91 -30.04
CA GLU A 196 21.92 11.47 -30.26
C GLU A 196 20.64 10.92 -29.61
N LEU A 197 20.07 11.66 -28.65
CA LEU A 197 18.84 11.35 -27.92
C LEU A 197 17.58 11.96 -28.55
N LYS A 198 17.73 12.65 -29.68
CA LYS A 198 16.59 13.23 -30.39
C LYS A 198 15.55 12.17 -30.76
N ASP A 199 14.29 12.48 -30.50
CA ASP A 199 13.11 11.65 -30.74
C ASP A 199 13.11 10.34 -29.91
N ILE A 200 13.87 10.30 -28.81
CA ILE A 200 13.92 9.17 -27.88
C ILE A 200 13.12 9.48 -26.63
N LYS A 201 12.35 8.49 -26.18
CA LYS A 201 11.66 8.51 -24.89
C LYS A 201 12.55 7.91 -23.81
N ILE A 202 13.09 8.77 -22.95
CA ILE A 202 13.98 8.38 -21.85
C ILE A 202 13.15 7.95 -20.64
N GLY A 203 13.36 6.74 -20.15
CA GLY A 203 12.77 6.30 -18.87
C GLY A 203 13.67 6.70 -17.71
N CYS A 204 13.13 7.41 -16.71
CA CYS A 204 13.85 7.76 -15.49
C CYS A 204 13.12 7.19 -14.28
N LEU A 205 13.80 6.37 -13.49
CA LEU A 205 13.34 5.90 -12.19
C LEU A 205 14.10 6.65 -11.10
N PHE A 206 13.39 7.34 -10.23
CA PHE A 206 13.99 8.15 -9.17
C PHE A 206 13.15 8.15 -7.90
N SER A 207 13.81 8.43 -6.77
CA SER A 207 13.17 8.79 -5.51
C SER A 207 13.41 10.26 -5.22
N LEU A 208 12.36 10.96 -4.84
CA LEU A 208 12.41 12.36 -4.44
C LEU A 208 11.95 12.51 -2.99
N ILE A 209 12.73 13.24 -2.21
CA ILE A 209 12.38 13.63 -0.84
C ILE A 209 12.24 15.15 -0.85
N PRO A 210 11.04 15.68 -0.57
CA PRO A 210 10.86 17.12 -0.45
C PRO A 210 11.14 17.59 0.98
N GLN A 211 11.34 18.90 1.11
CA GLN A 211 11.26 19.62 2.38
C GLN A 211 9.80 19.90 2.73
N LYS A 212 9.55 20.42 3.94
CA LYS A 212 8.19 20.76 4.40
C LYS A 212 7.49 21.80 3.52
N ASP A 213 8.23 22.66 2.85
CA ASP A 213 7.70 23.68 1.95
C ASP A 213 7.48 23.16 0.51
N GLY A 214 7.76 21.88 0.26
CA GLY A 214 7.64 21.26 -1.06
C GLY A 214 8.89 21.35 -1.93
N LYS A 215 9.91 22.13 -1.55
CA LYS A 215 11.17 22.16 -2.32
C LYS A 215 11.90 20.84 -2.26
N ILE A 216 12.73 20.55 -3.25
CA ILE A 216 13.51 19.34 -3.26
C ILE A 216 14.59 19.38 -2.15
N ASP A 217 14.64 18.34 -1.33
CA ASP A 217 15.72 18.10 -0.37
C ASP A 217 16.76 17.15 -0.96
N SER A 218 16.26 16.03 -1.52
CA SER A 218 17.09 14.99 -2.09
C SER A 218 16.46 14.35 -3.31
N LEU A 219 17.29 14.11 -4.32
CA LEU A 219 16.94 13.40 -5.54
C LEU A 219 17.89 12.22 -5.74
N ILE A 220 17.35 11.01 -5.78
CA ILE A 220 18.10 9.79 -6.05
C ILE A 220 17.62 9.23 -7.37
N ILE A 221 18.44 9.34 -8.41
CA ILE A 221 18.18 8.70 -9.70
C ILE A 221 18.71 7.26 -9.60
N HIS A 222 17.81 6.29 -9.63
CA HIS A 222 18.13 4.86 -9.51
C HIS A 222 18.55 4.26 -10.85
N HIS A 223 17.85 4.64 -11.92
CA HIS A 223 18.07 4.08 -13.25
C HIS A 223 17.58 5.02 -14.34
N ILE A 224 18.34 5.10 -15.43
CA ILE A 224 17.92 5.77 -16.67
C ILE A 224 17.97 4.75 -17.82
N THR A 225 16.89 4.69 -18.58
CA THR A 225 16.77 3.87 -19.79
C THR A 225 16.76 4.78 -21.00
N PHE A 226 17.79 4.70 -21.83
CA PHE A 226 17.96 5.56 -23.00
C PHE A 226 17.39 4.97 -24.30
N GLY A 227 16.72 3.81 -24.26
CA GLY A 227 16.14 3.18 -25.45
C GLY A 227 17.14 2.70 -26.53
N LYS A 228 18.42 3.04 -26.39
CA LYS A 228 19.57 2.57 -27.17
C LYS A 228 20.61 1.98 -26.22
N GLU A 229 21.34 0.95 -26.67
CA GLU A 229 22.26 0.18 -25.81
C GLU A 229 23.61 0.89 -25.56
N ASP A 230 24.03 1.82 -26.43
CA ASP A 230 25.42 2.33 -26.46
C ASP A 230 25.58 3.80 -26.01
N ILE A 231 25.23 4.14 -24.76
CA ILE A 231 25.57 5.45 -24.17
C ILE A 231 26.67 5.30 -23.13
N SER A 232 27.79 5.99 -23.36
CA SER A 232 28.95 5.93 -22.47
C SER A 232 28.62 6.45 -21.06
N SER A 233 29.31 5.93 -20.05
CA SER A 233 29.08 6.34 -18.65
C SER A 233 29.27 7.83 -18.42
N GLU A 234 30.21 8.47 -19.12
CA GLU A 234 30.44 9.92 -19.06
C GLU A 234 29.22 10.70 -19.59
N ARG A 235 28.64 10.27 -20.72
CA ARG A 235 27.41 10.87 -21.28
C ARG A 235 26.22 10.67 -20.35
N GLN A 236 26.10 9.52 -19.71
CA GLN A 236 25.04 9.28 -18.71
C GLN A 236 25.17 10.19 -17.49
N GLN A 237 26.40 10.43 -17.00
CA GLN A 237 26.64 11.34 -15.89
C GLN A 237 26.28 12.78 -16.25
N LEU A 238 26.68 13.25 -17.43
CA LEU A 238 26.31 14.59 -17.92
C LEU A 238 24.79 14.73 -18.05
N PHE A 239 24.10 13.70 -18.56
CA PHE A 239 22.64 13.67 -18.64
C PHE A 239 21.99 13.77 -17.26
N ILE A 240 22.49 13.00 -16.29
CA ILE A 240 22.01 13.03 -14.90
C ILE A 240 22.20 14.42 -14.29
N GLN A 241 23.33 15.08 -14.53
CA GLN A 241 23.59 16.42 -14.02
C GLN A 241 22.61 17.44 -14.60
N GLU A 242 22.42 17.45 -15.91
CA GLU A 242 21.46 18.34 -16.58
C GLU A 242 20.03 18.09 -16.08
N LEU A 243 19.65 16.82 -15.96
CA LEU A 243 18.34 16.46 -15.44
C LEU A 243 18.15 16.94 -14.01
N ARG A 244 19.15 16.78 -13.14
CA ARG A 244 19.10 17.27 -11.75
C ARG A 244 18.88 18.78 -11.70
N SER A 245 19.59 19.55 -12.50
CA SER A 245 19.39 20.99 -12.62
C SER A 245 17.95 21.35 -12.98
N CYS A 246 17.31 20.59 -13.88
CA CYS A 246 15.90 20.80 -14.23
C CYS A 246 14.95 20.48 -13.07
N PHE A 247 15.22 19.43 -12.29
CA PHE A 247 14.43 19.07 -11.11
C PHE A 247 14.52 20.13 -10.01
N ASP A 248 15.70 20.72 -9.80
CA ASP A 248 15.93 21.76 -8.79
C ASP A 248 15.17 23.06 -9.09
N LEU A 249 14.79 23.28 -10.36
CA LEU A 249 13.99 24.43 -10.80
C LEU A 249 12.49 24.25 -10.54
N ILE A 250 12.03 23.05 -10.21
CA ILE A 250 10.61 22.81 -9.89
C ILE A 250 10.29 23.44 -8.53
N PRO A 251 9.28 24.33 -8.45
CA PRO A 251 9.06 25.15 -7.26
C PRO A 251 8.56 24.35 -6.06
N GLU A 252 7.79 23.28 -6.29
CA GLU A 252 7.21 22.46 -5.23
C GLU A 252 6.84 21.06 -5.72
N TRP A 253 6.89 20.11 -4.78
CA TRP A 253 6.55 18.70 -4.94
C TRP A 253 5.52 18.29 -3.88
N ASP A 254 4.80 17.20 -4.14
CA ASP A 254 3.92 16.59 -3.15
C ASP A 254 4.70 16.22 -1.87
N VAL A 255 4.22 16.65 -0.71
CA VAL A 255 4.81 16.31 0.60
C VAL A 255 3.89 15.32 1.32
N ILE A 256 4.36 14.09 1.47
CA ILE A 256 3.70 13.05 2.25
C ILE A 256 4.39 12.95 3.60
N THR A 257 3.65 13.15 4.69
CA THR A 257 4.13 12.95 6.06
C THR A 257 3.40 11.78 6.68
N ILE A 258 4.12 10.71 7.01
CA ILE A 258 3.60 9.52 7.71
C ILE A 258 4.33 9.40 9.05
N HIS A 259 3.57 9.29 10.13
CA HIS A 259 4.05 9.13 11.51
C HIS A 259 5.12 10.17 11.89
N GLY A 260 4.89 11.42 11.47
CA GLY A 260 5.79 12.55 11.72
C GLY A 260 7.03 12.62 10.82
N LYS A 261 7.16 11.74 9.83
CA LYS A 261 8.31 11.69 8.90
C LYS A 261 7.87 11.94 7.46
N ILE A 262 8.58 12.84 6.78
CA ILE A 262 8.42 13.03 5.34
C ILE A 262 8.90 11.78 4.62
N GLN A 263 8.08 11.27 3.70
CA GLN A 263 8.34 10.05 2.96
C GLN A 263 8.96 10.34 1.59
N PRO A 264 9.92 9.51 1.13
CA PRO A 264 10.37 9.55 -0.26
C PRO A 264 9.24 9.11 -1.20
N THR A 265 9.11 9.78 -2.33
CA THR A 265 8.22 9.34 -3.41
C THR A 265 9.04 8.66 -4.51
N LEU A 266 8.78 7.37 -4.77
CA LEU A 266 9.35 6.64 -5.90
C LEU A 266 8.51 6.91 -7.15
N SER A 267 9.17 7.36 -8.22
CA SER A 267 8.52 7.75 -9.46
C SER A 267 9.26 7.18 -10.67
N ARG A 268 8.49 6.71 -11.65
CA ARG A 268 8.97 6.44 -13.01
C ARG A 268 8.37 7.45 -13.97
N TRP A 269 9.23 8.24 -14.59
CA TRP A 269 8.87 9.24 -15.57
C TRP A 269 9.41 8.85 -16.93
N PHE A 270 8.71 9.28 -17.97
CA PHE A 270 9.19 9.14 -19.33
C PHE A 270 9.34 10.51 -19.96
N ILE A 271 10.57 10.88 -20.28
CA ILE A 271 10.96 12.20 -20.76
C ILE A 271 11.18 12.08 -22.28
N PRO A 272 10.27 12.61 -23.11
CA PRO A 272 10.49 12.70 -24.54
C PRO A 272 11.47 13.85 -24.83
N LEU A 273 12.55 13.55 -25.55
CA LEU A 273 13.56 14.53 -25.97
C LEU A 273 13.48 14.81 -27.46
#